data_AF-A0A354F532-F1
#
_entry.id   AF-A0A354F532-F1
#
_cell.length_a   1.000
_cell.length_b   1.000
_cell.length_c   1.000
_cell.angle_alpha   90.00
_cell.angle_beta   90.00
_cell.angle_gamma   90.00
#
_symmetry.space_group_name_H-M   'P 1'
#
loop_
_entity.id
_entity.type
_entity.pdbx_description
1 polymer ?
#
loop_
_entity_poly.entity_id
_entity_poly.type
_entity_poly.pdbx_seq_one_letter_code
_entity_poly.pdbx_strand_id
1 'polypeptide(L)' 'MKYLDFKNKVKDFPVFSSSQLSAFGEKEAILRNQLSYWKKKGLVLEIKKGLYVLNEHDRKITPSRYLLANQIYA' A
#
# COMPACT_ATOMS: atom_id res chain seq x y z
N MET A 1 3.76 -4.30 -12.48
CA MET A 1 4.58 -3.06 -12.68
C MET A 1 5.90 -3.11 -11.94
N LYS A 2 6.84 -2.18 -12.18
CA LYS A 2 8.03 -2.03 -11.32
C LYS A 2 7.62 -1.35 -10.00
N TYR A 3 8.38 -1.61 -8.92
CA TYR A 3 8.11 -1.01 -7.61
C TYR A 3 8.14 0.53 -7.65
N LEU A 4 9.06 1.12 -8.41
CA LEU A 4 9.19 2.57 -8.51
C LEU A 4 7.93 3.23 -9.10
N ASP A 5 7.33 2.60 -10.11
CA ASP A 5 6.08 3.08 -10.72
C ASP A 5 4.92 2.98 -9.72
N PHE A 6 4.84 1.86 -9.01
CA PHE A 6 3.85 1.66 -7.95
C PHE A 6 3.98 2.72 -6.86
N LYS A 7 5.18 2.87 -6.29
CA LYS A 7 5.52 3.89 -5.29
C LYS A 7 5.10 5.27 -5.75
N ASN A 8 5.40 5.66 -6.99
CA ASN A 8 5.00 6.97 -7.50
C ASN A 8 3.49 7.18 -7.59
N LYS A 9 2.72 6.11 -7.80
CA LYS A 9 1.24 6.16 -7.78
C LYS A 9 0.67 6.23 -6.36
N VAL A 10 1.31 5.59 -5.38
CA VAL A 10 0.75 5.48 -4.01
C VAL A 10 1.41 6.38 -2.95
N LYS A 11 2.54 7.03 -3.24
CA LYS A 11 3.32 7.83 -2.25
C LYS A 11 2.55 8.99 -1.62
N ASP A 12 1.58 9.55 -2.33
CA ASP A 12 0.74 10.65 -1.87
C ASP A 12 -0.47 10.16 -1.05
N PHE A 13 -0.66 8.83 -0.95
CA PHE A 13 -1.71 8.22 -0.12
C PHE A 13 -1.09 7.70 1.19
N PRO A 14 -1.56 8.17 2.36
CA PRO A 14 -1.03 7.73 3.65
C PRO A 14 -1.34 6.25 3.94
N VAL A 15 -2.43 5.72 3.37
CA VAL A 15 -2.88 4.34 3.46
C VAL A 15 -3.56 3.98 2.14
N PHE A 16 -3.41 2.74 1.67
CA PHE A 16 -4.11 2.24 0.49
C PHE A 16 -4.61 0.81 0.69
N SER A 17 -5.65 0.45 -0.04
CA SER A 17 -6.29 -0.88 0.08
C SER A 17 -6.06 -1.75 -1.16
N SER A 18 -6.13 -3.07 -0.99
CA SER A 18 -6.02 -3.99 -2.11
C SER A 18 -7.15 -3.88 -3.13
N SER A 19 -8.33 -3.40 -2.72
CA SER A 19 -9.48 -3.20 -3.62
C SER A 19 -9.28 -2.02 -4.56
N GLN A 20 -8.50 -1.01 -4.17
CA GLN A 20 -8.16 0.15 -5.00
C GLN A 20 -7.12 -0.16 -6.08
N LEU A 21 -6.47 -1.33 -6.01
CA LEU A 21 -5.38 -1.70 -6.93
C LEU A 21 -5.84 -1.86 -8.38
N SER A 22 -7.11 -2.20 -8.60
CA SER A 22 -7.72 -2.31 -9.92
C SER A 22 -7.65 -0.99 -10.71
N ALA A 23 -7.67 0.16 -10.01
CA ALA A 23 -7.54 1.48 -10.61
C ALA A 23 -6.15 1.73 -11.23
N PHE A 24 -5.14 0.91 -10.93
CA PHE A 24 -3.80 1.05 -11.49
C PHE A 24 -3.61 0.40 -12.86
N GLY A 25 -4.66 -0.22 -13.42
CA GLY A 25 -4.69 -0.75 -14.78
C GLY A 25 -4.02 -2.12 -14.96
N GLU A 26 -3.59 -2.76 -13.88
CA GLU A 26 -3.06 -4.13 -13.91
C GLU A 26 -4.06 -5.14 -13.36
N LYS A 27 -3.89 -6.41 -13.77
CA LYS A 27 -4.67 -7.52 -13.21
C LYS A 27 -4.42 -7.60 -11.70
N GLU A 28 -5.50 -7.54 -10.93
CA GLU A 28 -5.44 -7.50 -9.47
C GLU A 28 -4.62 -8.66 -8.86
N ALA A 29 -4.74 -9.86 -9.44
CA ALA A 29 -3.98 -11.03 -9.01
C ALA A 29 -2.45 -10.83 -9.11
N ILE A 30 -1.97 -10.18 -10.17
CA ILE A 30 -0.55 -9.89 -10.35
C ILE A 30 -0.11 -8.88 -9.28
N LEU A 31 -0.88 -7.83 -9.07
CA LEU A 31 -0.52 -6.79 -8.10
C LEU A 31 -0.52 -7.30 -6.65
N ARG A 32 -1.45 -8.20 -6.31
CA ARG A 32 -1.46 -8.90 -5.00
C ARG A 32 -0.20 -9.75 -4.78
N ASN A 33 0.27 -10.44 -5.82
CA ASN A 33 1.54 -11.18 -5.76
C ASN A 33 2.73 -10.24 -5.57
N GLN A 34 2.75 -9.11 -6.28
CA GLN A 34 3.79 -8.08 -6.14
C GLN A 34 3.80 -7.47 -4.74
N LEU A 35 2.62 -7.13 -4.18
CA LEU A 35 2.51 -6.65 -2.81
C LEU A 35 3.02 -7.67 -1.80
N SER A 36 2.71 -8.95 -1.97
CA SER A 36 3.22 -10.00 -1.09
C SER A 36 4.75 -10.08 -1.12
N TYR A 37 5.35 -9.90 -2.29
CA TYR A 37 6.80 -9.84 -2.46
C TYR A 37 7.41 -8.57 -1.84
N TRP A 38 6.81 -7.40 -2.06
CA TRP A 38 7.27 -6.13 -1.49
C TRP A 38 7.10 -6.08 0.03
N LYS A 39 6.06 -6.74 0.56
CA LYS A 39 5.86 -6.94 2.00
C LYS A 39 7.01 -7.72 2.62
N LYS A 40 7.39 -8.85 2.00
CA LYS A 40 8.54 -9.64 2.45
C LYS A 40 9.86 -8.85 2.43
N LYS A 41 9.97 -7.86 1.55
CA LYS A 41 11.13 -6.96 1.44
C LYS A 41 11.08 -5.74 2.38
N GLY A 42 9.99 -5.54 3.13
CA GLY A 42 9.81 -4.35 3.97
C GLY A 42 9.58 -3.06 3.18
N LEU A 43 9.24 -3.15 1.90
CA LEU A 43 8.91 -1.99 1.06
C LEU A 43 7.48 -1.49 1.31
N VAL A 44 6.58 -2.43 1.61
CA VAL A 44 5.19 -2.18 1.95
C VAL A 44 4.90 -2.86 3.28
N LEU A 45 4.19 -2.17 4.15
CA LEU A 45 3.76 -2.66 5.46
C LEU A 45 2.26 -2.96 5.40
N GLU A 46 1.89 -4.17 5.82
CA GLU A 46 0.48 -4.55 5.96
C GLU A 46 0.01 -4.21 7.37
N ILE A 47 -0.96 -3.30 7.48
CA ILE A 47 -1.51 -2.84 8.76
C ILE A 47 -2.64 -3.77 9.20
N LYS A 48 -3.49 -4.16 8.26
CA LYS A 48 -4.59 -5.12 8.38
C LYS A 48 -4.70 -5.86 7.05
N LYS A 49 -5.29 -7.05 7.03
CA LYS A 49 -5.52 -7.80 5.79
C LYS A 49 -6.17 -6.91 4.73
N GLY A 50 -5.45 -6.68 3.62
CA GLY A 50 -5.93 -5.84 2.52
C GLY A 50 -5.73 -4.33 2.69
N LEU A 51 -5.09 -3.88 3.77
CA LEU A 51 -4.79 -2.47 4.08
C LEU A 51 -3.29 -2.29 4.28
N TYR A 52 -2.70 -1.38 3.51
CA TYR A 52 -1.26 -1.26 3.38
C TYR A 52 -0.78 0.18 3.49
N VAL A 53 0.48 0.34 3.89
CA VAL A 53 1.21 1.60 3.96
C VAL A 53 2.59 1.39 3.37
N LEU A 54 3.14 2.38 2.66
CA LEU A 54 4.53 2.34 2.23
C LEU A 54 5.47 2.37 3.44
N ASN A 55 6.70 1.87 3.28
CA ASN A 55 7.72 2.02 4.31
C ASN A 55 8.00 3.50 4.63
N GLU A 56 8.75 3.74 5.71
CA GLU A 56 8.98 5.10 6.21
C GLU A 56 9.81 5.98 5.26
N HIS A 57 10.66 5.37 4.43
CA HIS A 57 11.56 6.08 3.52
C HIS A 57 10.91 6.41 2.16
N ASP A 58 9.91 5.63 1.74
CA ASP A 58 9.25 5.75 0.45
C ASP A 58 7.92 6.51 0.51
N ARG A 59 7.31 6.62 1.70
CA ARG A 59 6.08 7.38 1.90
C ARG A 59 6.36 8.88 2.02
N LYS A 60 5.50 9.70 1.41
CA LYS A 60 5.56 11.16 1.56
C LYS A 60 4.82 11.63 2.82
N ILE A 61 3.76 10.92 3.20
CA ILE A 61 2.88 11.25 4.32
C ILE A 61 2.95 10.11 5.32
N THR A 62 3.30 10.41 6.57
CA THR A 62 3.22 9.44 7.67
C THR A 62 1.78 9.42 8.21
N PRO A 63 1.07 8.28 8.18
CA PRO A 63 -0.30 8.21 8.67
C PRO A 63 -0.34 8.44 10.18
N SER A 64 -1.30 9.25 10.64
CA SER A 64 -1.52 9.44 12.07
C SER A 64 -2.15 8.19 12.70
N ARG A 65 -1.95 8.01 14.01
CA ARG A 65 -2.54 6.88 14.74
C ARG A 65 -4.07 6.85 14.64
N TYR A 66 -4.72 8.02 14.66
CA TYR A 66 -6.16 8.16 14.50
C TYR A 66 -6.63 7.74 13.10
N LEU A 67 -5.88 8.12 12.05
CA LEU A 67 -6.21 7.70 10.69
C LEU A 67 -6.13 6.18 10.56
N LEU A 68 -5.05 5.56 11.06
CA LEU A 68 -4.90 4.10 11.04
C LEU A 68 -6.03 3.41 11.81
N ALA A 69 -6.34 3.89 13.02
CA ALA A 69 -7.44 3.35 13.81
C ALA A 69 -8.77 3.41 13.05
N ASN A 70 -9.08 4.56 12.44
CA ASN A 70 -10.30 4.71 11.65
C ASN A 70 -10.35 3.71 10.48
N GLN A 71 -9.24 3.50 9.76
CA GLN A 71 -9.19 2.55 8.65
C GLN A 71 -9.26 1.07 9.10
N ILE A 72 -8.85 0.76 10.33
CA ILE A 72 -8.86 -0.61 10.88
C ILE A 72 -10.25 -0.97 11.42
N TYR A 73 -10.93 -0.02 12.07
CA TYR A 73 -12.15 -0.27 12.85
C TYR A 73 -13.45 0.24 12.21
N ALA A 74 -13.38 1.04 11.14
CA ALA A 74 -14.54 1.34 10.29
C ALA A 74 -14.98 0.09 9.50
#